data_AF-A0A2N2E7Q9-F1
#
_entry.id   AF-A0A2N2E7Q9-F1
#
_cell.length_a   1.000
_cell.length_b   1.000
_cell.length_c   1.000
_cell.angle_alpha   90.00
_cell.angle_beta   90.00
_cell.angle_gamma   90.00
#
_symmetry.space_group_name_H-M   'P 1'
#
loop_
_entity.id
_entity.type
_entity.pdbx_description
1 polymer ?
#
loop_
_entity_poly.entity_id
_entity_poly.type
_entity_poly.pdbx_seq_one_letter_code
_entity_poly.pdbx_strand_id
1 'polypeptide(L)'
;MQQSTKQFLEDLKKHLVEPLCLSKDNTYVDLATNQRIEFDLLSVDENYLPPNDPLIQVLAIILQTMQEGPFEFTRLGVNELLKSYLRRVNTDNEQSCTLCYLECIYQLSLYGLLENYPYTNFFWDYLCKCFDTISKYLIEYSLVFACQVFLYKVSVMAKDAAQKNLHTSSIQHLLHNIEIWARAEGYYELADDAKNKRFNLETVWV
;
A
#
# COMPACT_ATOMS: atom_id res chain seq x y z
N MET A 1 -26.25 7.16 3.21
CA MET A 1 -26.08 7.92 4.46
C MET A 1 -25.33 9.21 4.13
N GLN A 2 -25.78 10.40 4.56
CA GLN A 2 -24.98 11.63 4.41
C GLN A 2 -24.02 11.74 5.60
N GLN A 3 -22.90 11.02 5.55
CA GLN A 3 -21.80 11.20 6.50
C GLN A 3 -21.07 12.51 6.14
N SER A 4 -20.76 13.33 7.14
CA SER A 4 -19.96 14.54 6.91
C SER A 4 -18.48 14.18 6.74
N THR A 5 -17.73 15.01 5.99
CA THR A 5 -16.27 14.85 5.85
C THR A 5 -15.53 14.82 7.16
N LYS A 6 -15.97 15.63 8.13
CA LYS A 6 -15.37 15.66 9.46
C LYS A 6 -15.55 14.30 10.16
N GLN A 7 -16.77 13.78 10.17
CA GLN A 7 -17.08 12.52 10.83
C GLN A 7 -16.33 11.35 10.18
N PHE A 8 -16.29 11.29 8.85
CA PHE A 8 -15.51 10.30 8.11
C PHE A 8 -14.03 10.29 8.51
N LEU A 9 -13.41 11.47 8.58
CA LEU A 9 -12.00 11.60 8.96
C LEU A 9 -11.76 11.26 10.44
N GLU A 10 -12.69 11.57 11.33
CA GLU A 10 -12.60 11.22 12.75
C GLU A 10 -12.67 9.70 12.94
N ASP A 11 -13.59 9.03 12.25
CA ASP A 11 -13.76 7.57 12.27
C ASP A 11 -12.50 6.86 11.75
N LEU A 12 -11.95 7.30 10.61
CA LEU A 12 -10.70 6.76 10.08
C LEU A 12 -9.51 6.95 11.04
N LYS A 13 -9.36 8.16 11.57
CA LYS A 13 -8.23 8.50 12.45
C LYS A 13 -8.26 7.71 13.76
N LYS A 14 -9.45 7.36 14.26
CA LYS A 14 -9.59 6.52 15.46
C LYS A 14 -8.88 5.18 15.29
N HIS A 15 -9.00 4.54 14.14
CA HIS A 15 -8.31 3.28 13.86
C HIS A 15 -6.82 3.50 13.53
N LEU A 16 -6.50 4.56 12.77
CA LEU A 16 -5.12 4.87 12.38
C LEU A 16 -4.19 5.29 13.53
N VAL A 17 -4.69 5.49 14.75
CA VAL A 17 -3.85 5.72 15.95
C VAL A 17 -3.57 4.45 16.75
N GLU A 18 -4.28 3.35 16.49
CA GLU A 18 -4.08 2.08 17.20
C GLU A 18 -2.74 1.43 16.80
N PRO A 19 -2.06 0.69 17.71
CA PRO A 19 -0.82 -0.02 17.38
C PRO A 19 -1.02 -1.02 16.23
N LEU A 20 -0.04 -1.10 15.32
CA LEU A 20 -0.11 -2.10 14.24
C LEU A 20 0.15 -3.50 14.81
N CYS A 21 -0.54 -4.50 14.24
CA CYS A 21 -0.31 -5.91 14.53
C CYS A 21 0.93 -6.44 13.80
N LEU A 22 2.12 -5.90 14.11
CA LEU A 22 3.40 -6.33 13.50
C LEU A 22 4.03 -7.54 14.21
N SER A 23 3.37 -8.11 15.23
CA SER A 23 3.99 -9.10 16.12
C SER A 23 4.04 -10.51 15.52
N LYS A 24 5.10 -11.26 15.87
CA LYS A 24 5.27 -12.69 15.56
C LYS A 24 4.53 -13.63 16.52
N ASP A 25 4.04 -13.13 17.65
CA ASP A 25 3.38 -13.91 18.68
C ASP A 25 1.88 -14.04 18.39
N ASN A 26 1.54 -14.42 17.16
CA ASN A 26 0.17 -14.66 16.79
C ASN A 26 -0.18 -16.11 17.11
N THR A 27 -1.04 -16.33 18.10
CA THR A 27 -1.56 -17.65 18.44
C THR A 27 -2.65 -18.12 17.49
N TYR A 28 -3.15 -17.22 16.62
CA TYR A 28 -4.06 -17.56 15.55
C TYR A 28 -3.34 -18.32 14.42
N VAL A 29 -3.89 -19.46 14.02
CA VAL A 29 -3.30 -20.32 12.98
C VAL A 29 -3.75 -19.89 11.60
N ASP A 30 -2.91 -19.11 10.91
CA ASP A 30 -3.08 -18.84 9.48
C ASP A 30 -2.45 -19.97 8.63
N LEU A 31 -3.29 -20.69 7.90
CA LEU A 31 -2.88 -21.82 7.05
C LEU A 31 -1.88 -21.41 5.95
N ALA A 32 -1.93 -20.16 5.48
CA ALA A 32 -1.03 -19.69 4.43
C ALA A 32 0.40 -19.48 4.92
N THR A 33 0.59 -19.30 6.23
CA THR A 33 1.91 -19.03 6.84
C THR A 33 2.49 -20.25 7.57
N ASN A 34 1.65 -21.24 7.89
CA ASN A 34 2.07 -22.47 8.58
C ASN A 34 2.36 -23.61 7.58
N GLN A 35 3.64 -23.87 7.32
CA GLN A 35 4.07 -24.92 6.38
C GLN A 35 3.76 -26.36 6.85
N ARG A 36 3.53 -26.55 8.16
CA ARG A 36 3.17 -27.84 8.74
C ARG A 36 2.18 -27.61 9.86
N ILE A 37 0.99 -28.18 9.72
CA ILE A 37 -0.10 -28.05 10.69
C ILE A 37 -0.19 -29.33 11.49
N GLU A 38 -0.02 -29.20 12.80
CA GLU A 38 -0.22 -30.27 13.75
C GLU A 38 -1.62 -30.17 14.36
N PHE A 39 -2.27 -31.31 14.59
CA PHE A 39 -3.64 -31.36 15.10
C PHE A 39 -3.77 -30.64 16.46
N ASP A 40 -2.73 -30.73 17.30
CA ASP A 40 -2.68 -30.07 18.60
C ASP A 40 -2.69 -28.53 18.45
N LEU A 41 -2.07 -27.99 17.39
CA LEU A 41 -2.07 -26.56 17.09
C LEU A 41 -3.49 -26.06 16.73
N LEU A 42 -4.22 -26.84 15.92
CA LEU A 42 -5.62 -26.54 15.55
C LEU A 42 -6.56 -26.63 16.75
N SER A 43 -6.32 -27.58 17.66
CA SER A 43 -7.12 -27.76 18.87
C SER A 43 -6.95 -26.59 19.86
N VAL A 44 -5.76 -25.98 19.89
CA VAL A 44 -5.48 -24.78 20.68
C VAL A 44 -6.12 -23.54 20.04
N ASP A 45 -6.14 -23.46 18.70
CA ASP A 45 -6.66 -22.35 17.90
C ASP A 45 -8.18 -22.14 17.99
N GLU A 46 -8.99 -23.16 18.35
CA GLU A 46 -10.46 -23.07 18.40
C GLU A 46 -11.02 -21.88 19.21
N ASN A 47 -10.22 -21.33 20.13
CA ASN A 47 -10.60 -20.20 20.98
C ASN A 47 -9.85 -18.90 20.66
N TYR A 48 -8.95 -18.88 19.67
CA TYR A 48 -8.20 -17.69 19.29
C TYR A 48 -8.80 -17.06 18.03
N LEU A 49 -9.02 -15.74 18.10
CA LEU A 49 -9.39 -14.94 16.94
C LEU A 49 -8.13 -14.29 16.36
N PRO A 50 -8.11 -14.00 15.04
CA PRO A 50 -7.03 -13.22 14.48
C PRO A 50 -6.95 -11.86 15.18
N PRO A 51 -5.73 -11.31 15.34
CA PRO A 51 -5.54 -10.05 16.02
C PRO A 51 -6.30 -8.95 15.27
N ASN A 52 -6.92 -8.05 16.04
CA ASN A 52 -7.67 -6.94 15.46
C ASN A 52 -6.69 -5.95 14.82
N ASP A 53 -6.46 -6.08 13.51
CA ASP A 53 -5.58 -5.18 12.77
C ASP A 53 -6.33 -3.89 12.39
N PRO A 54 -5.90 -2.72 12.90
CA PRO A 54 -6.54 -1.46 12.57
C PRO A 54 -6.49 -1.13 11.07
N LEU A 55 -5.53 -1.65 10.31
CA LEU A 55 -5.45 -1.42 8.87
C LEU A 55 -6.56 -2.14 8.10
N ILE A 56 -7.01 -3.31 8.58
CA ILE A 56 -8.15 -4.02 7.98
C ILE A 56 -9.43 -3.20 8.16
N GLN A 57 -9.64 -2.62 9.34
CA GLN A 57 -10.79 -1.75 9.60
C GLN A 57 -10.76 -0.50 8.72
N VAL A 58 -9.60 0.14 8.60
CA VAL A 58 -9.42 1.30 7.71
C VAL A 58 -9.66 0.94 6.25
N LEU A 59 -9.14 -0.20 5.80
CA LEU A 59 -9.36 -0.69 4.44
C LEU A 59 -10.86 -0.89 4.16
N ALA A 60 -11.59 -1.52 5.08
CA ALA A 60 -13.03 -1.73 4.95
C ALA A 60 -13.80 -0.41 4.83
N ILE A 61 -13.46 0.59 5.65
CA ILE A 61 -14.06 1.93 5.59
C ILE A 61 -13.82 2.58 4.22
N ILE A 62 -12.59 2.52 3.70
CA ILE A 62 -12.27 3.12 2.40
C ILE A 62 -12.98 2.37 1.27
N LEU A 63 -12.99 1.04 1.29
CA LEU A 63 -13.70 0.23 0.29
C LEU A 63 -15.19 0.54 0.26
N GLN A 64 -15.83 0.76 1.41
CA GLN A 64 -17.23 1.19 1.47
C GLN A 64 -17.42 2.53 0.75
N THR A 65 -16.50 3.48 0.90
CA THR A 65 -16.58 4.75 0.18
C THR A 65 -16.30 4.62 -1.31
N MET A 66 -15.48 3.66 -1.73
CA MET A 66 -15.31 3.33 -3.16
C MET A 66 -16.58 2.73 -3.77
N GLN A 67 -17.33 1.95 -3.00
CA GLN A 67 -18.57 1.31 -3.45
C GLN A 67 -19.73 2.29 -3.56
N GLU A 68 -19.95 3.12 -2.54
CA GLU A 68 -21.22 3.83 -2.35
C GLU A 68 -21.04 5.35 -2.16
N GLY A 69 -19.81 5.83 -2.10
CA GLY A 69 -19.49 7.21 -1.74
C GLY A 69 -19.02 8.07 -2.92
N PRO A 70 -19.03 9.41 -2.78
CA PRO A 70 -18.30 10.28 -3.68
C PRO A 70 -16.79 9.97 -3.60
N PHE A 71 -16.12 10.05 -4.74
CA PHE A 71 -14.67 9.83 -4.86
C PHE A 71 -13.82 10.63 -3.86
N GLU A 72 -14.30 11.79 -3.44
CA GLU A 72 -13.62 12.65 -2.47
C GLU A 72 -13.35 11.94 -1.13
N PHE A 73 -14.25 11.06 -0.66
CA PHE A 73 -14.00 10.28 0.56
C PHE A 73 -12.94 9.21 0.35
N THR A 74 -12.96 8.49 -0.78
CA THR A 74 -11.89 7.56 -1.16
C THR A 74 -10.54 8.27 -1.16
N ARG A 75 -10.47 9.43 -1.81
CA ARG A 75 -9.27 10.27 -1.90
C ARG A 75 -8.76 10.65 -0.51
N LEU A 76 -9.64 11.13 0.35
CA LEU A 76 -9.31 11.51 1.73
C LEU A 76 -8.87 10.30 2.58
N GLY A 77 -9.53 9.16 2.42
CA GLY A 77 -9.20 7.94 3.15
C GLY A 77 -7.81 7.42 2.80
N VAL A 78 -7.50 7.33 1.51
CA VAL A 78 -6.17 6.96 1.00
C VAL A 78 -5.11 7.96 1.50
N ASN A 79 -5.41 9.26 1.47
CA ASN A 79 -4.50 10.28 2.00
C ASN A 79 -4.17 10.07 3.48
N GLU A 80 -5.16 9.84 4.33
CA GLU A 80 -4.93 9.64 5.75
C GLU A 80 -4.23 8.31 6.05
N LEU A 81 -4.55 7.24 5.30
CA LEU A 81 -3.84 5.98 5.36
C LEU A 81 -2.34 6.16 5.06
N LEU A 82 -2.01 6.86 3.98
CA LEU A 82 -0.63 7.14 3.58
C LEU A 82 0.09 8.11 4.53
N LYS A 83 -0.60 9.11 5.08
CA LYS A 83 -0.02 9.96 6.15
C LYS A 83 0.27 9.15 7.40
N SER A 84 -0.61 8.22 7.77
CA SER A 84 -0.39 7.33 8.91
C SER A 84 0.84 6.45 8.70
N TYR A 85 1.01 5.91 7.48
CA TYR A 85 2.22 5.19 7.10
C TYR A 85 3.48 6.03 7.33
N LEU A 86 3.53 7.24 6.74
CA LEU A 86 4.71 8.11 6.84
C LEU A 86 5.05 8.54 8.29
N ARG A 87 4.05 8.60 9.19
CA ARG A 87 4.29 8.90 10.61
C ARG A 87 4.86 7.74 11.40
N ARG A 88 4.73 6.49 10.91
CA ARG A 88 5.02 5.27 11.66
C ARG A 88 6.22 4.50 11.14
N VAL A 89 6.52 4.64 9.85
CA VAL A 89 7.69 4.03 9.24
C VAL A 89 8.98 4.64 9.82
N ASN A 90 9.92 3.78 10.20
CA ASN A 90 11.24 4.14 10.66
C ASN A 90 12.21 3.00 10.36
N THR A 91 13.51 3.20 10.60
CA THR A 91 14.57 2.22 10.30
C THR A 91 14.39 0.86 11.00
N ASP A 92 13.71 0.82 12.15
CA ASP A 92 13.53 -0.42 12.92
C ASP A 92 12.41 -1.30 12.37
N ASN A 93 11.46 -0.70 11.64
CA ASN A 93 10.25 -1.38 11.17
C ASN A 93 9.96 -1.20 9.67
N GLU A 94 10.86 -0.56 8.93
CA GLU A 94 10.57 0.00 7.61
C GLU A 94 10.01 -1.04 6.64
N GLN A 95 10.60 -2.24 6.59
CA GLN A 95 10.14 -3.29 5.68
C GLN A 95 8.72 -3.78 6.01
N SER A 96 8.47 -4.16 7.27
CA SER A 96 7.17 -4.69 7.69
C SER A 96 6.08 -3.62 7.67
N CYS A 97 6.39 -2.41 8.13
CA CYS A 97 5.45 -1.29 8.13
C CYS A 97 5.04 -0.94 6.70
N THR A 98 6.00 -0.82 5.78
CA THR A 98 5.74 -0.52 4.37
C THR A 98 4.90 -1.61 3.72
N LEU A 99 5.22 -2.88 3.99
CA LEU A 99 4.48 -4.01 3.43
C LEU A 99 3.00 -3.96 3.84
N CYS A 100 2.71 -3.81 5.13
CA CYS A 100 1.33 -3.78 5.63
C CYS A 100 0.51 -2.65 4.99
N TYR A 101 1.05 -1.42 4.96
CA TYR A 101 0.34 -0.30 4.37
C TYR A 101 0.15 -0.42 2.86
N LEU A 102 1.19 -0.87 2.14
CA LEU A 102 1.08 -1.03 0.69
C LEU A 102 0.23 -2.22 0.28
N GLU A 103 0.04 -3.22 1.13
CA GLU A 103 -0.94 -4.28 0.90
C GLU A 103 -2.36 -3.71 0.90
N CYS A 104 -2.69 -2.82 1.84
CA CYS A 104 -3.98 -2.12 1.82
C CYS A 104 -4.14 -1.27 0.55
N ILE A 105 -3.12 -0.49 0.19
CA ILE A 105 -3.14 0.32 -1.05
C ILE A 105 -3.29 -0.57 -2.29
N TYR A 106 -2.63 -1.72 -2.30
CA TYR A 106 -2.73 -2.67 -3.40
C TYR A 106 -4.15 -3.20 -3.55
N GLN A 107 -4.80 -3.63 -2.47
CA GLN A 107 -6.19 -4.09 -2.49
C GLN A 107 -7.15 -2.99 -2.96
N LEU A 108 -6.94 -1.74 -2.50
CA LEU A 108 -7.70 -0.59 -3.00
C LEU A 108 -7.46 -0.38 -4.50
N SER A 109 -6.23 -0.51 -4.98
CA SER A 109 -5.89 -0.39 -6.40
C SER A 109 -6.61 -1.43 -7.24
N LEU A 110 -6.63 -2.71 -6.81
CA LEU A 110 -7.34 -3.79 -7.49
C LEU A 110 -8.84 -3.51 -7.55
N TYR A 111 -9.42 -3.02 -6.46
CA TYR A 111 -10.83 -2.61 -6.45
C TYR A 111 -11.09 -1.47 -7.45
N GLY A 112 -10.18 -0.49 -7.51
CA GLY A 112 -10.25 0.62 -8.46
C GLY A 112 -10.12 0.20 -9.93
N LEU A 113 -9.58 -1.00 -10.20
CA LEU A 113 -9.43 -1.57 -11.53
C LEU A 113 -10.62 -2.46 -11.96
N LEU A 114 -11.65 -2.61 -11.13
CA LEU A 114 -12.87 -3.31 -11.50
C LEU A 114 -13.62 -2.56 -12.62
N GLU A 115 -14.22 -3.30 -13.54
CA GLU A 115 -14.88 -2.74 -14.74
C GLU A 115 -16.03 -1.78 -14.42
N ASN A 116 -16.66 -1.94 -13.25
CA ASN A 116 -17.80 -1.15 -12.81
C ASN A 116 -17.41 0.04 -11.92
N TYR A 117 -16.12 0.26 -11.64
CA TYR A 117 -15.71 1.38 -10.80
C TYR A 117 -15.67 2.69 -11.62
N PRO A 118 -16.52 3.70 -11.30
CA PRO A 118 -16.68 4.87 -12.17
C PRO A 118 -15.50 5.85 -12.14
N TYR A 119 -14.59 5.70 -11.17
CA TYR A 119 -13.49 6.63 -10.92
C TYR A 119 -12.10 6.03 -11.19
N THR A 120 -12.00 4.93 -11.95
CA THR A 120 -10.74 4.21 -12.20
C THR A 120 -9.57 5.13 -12.58
N ASN A 121 -9.75 5.97 -13.61
CA ASN A 121 -8.70 6.91 -14.05
C ASN A 121 -8.33 7.92 -12.94
N PHE A 122 -9.32 8.57 -12.33
CA PHE A 122 -9.09 9.56 -11.27
C PHE A 122 -8.38 8.95 -10.06
N PHE A 123 -8.73 7.71 -9.71
CA PHE A 123 -8.12 7.01 -8.59
C PHE A 123 -6.68 6.62 -8.89
N TRP A 124 -6.43 6.07 -10.08
CA TRP A 124 -5.07 5.73 -10.52
C TRP A 124 -4.16 6.97 -10.57
N ASP A 125 -4.62 8.07 -11.13
CA ASP A 125 -3.88 9.33 -11.19
C ASP A 125 -3.58 9.87 -9.79
N TYR A 126 -4.53 9.72 -8.88
CA TYR A 126 -4.36 10.11 -7.49
C TYR A 126 -3.29 9.26 -6.79
N LEU A 127 -3.32 7.94 -6.97
CA LEU A 127 -2.28 7.05 -6.43
C LEU A 127 -0.89 7.40 -6.98
N CYS A 128 -0.77 7.61 -8.30
CA CYS A 128 0.50 8.02 -8.92
C CYS A 128 1.09 9.28 -8.27
N LYS A 129 0.27 10.31 -8.03
CA LYS A 129 0.70 11.55 -7.35
C LYS A 129 1.14 11.30 -5.91
N CYS A 130 0.44 10.44 -5.19
CA CYS A 130 0.81 10.08 -3.82
C CYS A 130 2.15 9.31 -3.80
N PHE A 131 2.35 8.41 -4.76
CA PHE A 131 3.57 7.61 -4.86
C PHE A 131 4.82 8.47 -5.09
N ASP A 132 4.72 9.53 -5.89
CA ASP A 132 5.81 10.49 -6.06
C ASP A 132 6.24 11.10 -4.73
N THR A 133 5.26 11.63 -3.97
CA THR A 133 5.53 12.25 -2.65
C THR A 133 6.12 11.26 -1.65
N ILE A 134 5.59 10.03 -1.61
CA ILE A 134 6.08 8.98 -0.70
C ILE A 134 7.51 8.58 -1.06
N SER A 135 7.79 8.32 -2.33
CA SER A 135 9.11 7.87 -2.76
C SER A 135 10.21 8.87 -2.39
N LYS A 136 9.93 10.16 -2.57
CA LYS A 136 10.82 11.24 -2.19
C LYS A 136 11.06 11.25 -0.67
N TYR A 137 10.00 11.15 0.12
CA TYR A 137 10.12 11.06 1.57
C TYR A 137 10.99 9.87 2.01
N LEU A 138 10.76 8.67 1.47
CA LEU A 138 11.51 7.49 1.90
C LEU A 138 13.02 7.61 1.60
N ILE A 139 13.39 8.19 0.45
CA ILE A 139 14.80 8.42 0.10
C ILE A 139 15.42 9.51 0.98
N GLU A 140 14.74 10.65 1.16
CA GLU A 140 15.23 11.76 1.99
C GLU A 140 15.49 11.35 3.44
N TYR A 141 14.69 10.41 3.96
CA TYR A 141 14.82 9.89 5.33
C TYR A 141 15.64 8.60 5.40
N SER A 142 16.32 8.21 4.31
CA SER A 142 17.23 7.04 4.25
C SER A 142 16.55 5.71 4.63
N LEU A 143 15.26 5.56 4.31
CA LEU A 143 14.45 4.36 4.55
C LEU A 143 14.58 3.41 3.34
N VAL A 144 15.78 2.86 3.17
CA VAL A 144 16.16 2.11 1.95
C VAL A 144 15.35 0.82 1.79
N PHE A 145 15.10 0.06 2.87
CA PHE A 145 14.31 -1.17 2.77
C PHE A 145 12.82 -0.86 2.53
N ALA A 146 12.29 0.23 3.09
CA ALA A 146 10.96 0.72 2.70
C ALA A 146 10.92 1.07 1.21
N CYS A 147 11.92 1.78 0.68
CA CYS A 147 11.99 2.11 -0.75
C CYS A 147 11.96 0.85 -1.63
N GLN A 148 12.67 -0.21 -1.27
CA GLN A 148 12.68 -1.47 -2.03
C GLN A 148 11.29 -2.13 -2.06
N VAL A 149 10.63 -2.26 -0.90
CA VAL A 149 9.27 -2.81 -0.82
C VAL A 149 8.29 -1.93 -1.61
N PHE A 150 8.43 -0.61 -1.50
CA PHE A 150 7.64 0.37 -2.21
C PHE A 150 7.78 0.24 -3.73
N LEU A 151 9.00 0.21 -4.25
CA LEU A 151 9.29 0.03 -5.67
C LEU A 151 8.67 -1.25 -6.20
N TYR A 152 8.82 -2.37 -5.48
CA TYR A 152 8.23 -3.63 -5.86
C TYR A 152 6.70 -3.51 -5.97
N LYS A 153 6.02 -3.05 -4.93
CA LYS A 153 4.55 -2.94 -4.90
C LYS A 153 4.01 -1.96 -5.94
N VAL A 154 4.64 -0.80 -6.11
CA VAL A 154 4.25 0.18 -7.15
C VAL A 154 4.44 -0.41 -8.55
N SER A 155 5.51 -1.16 -8.79
CA SER A 155 5.73 -1.81 -10.09
C SER A 155 4.67 -2.87 -10.40
N VAL A 156 4.21 -3.63 -9.40
CA VAL A 156 3.12 -4.60 -9.55
C VAL A 156 1.81 -3.87 -9.88
N MET A 157 1.46 -2.85 -9.09
CA MET A 157 0.26 -2.02 -9.35
C MET A 157 0.27 -1.41 -10.75
N ALA A 158 1.43 -0.93 -11.22
CA ALA A 158 1.55 -0.36 -12.55
C ALA A 158 1.38 -1.39 -13.67
N LYS A 159 1.82 -2.63 -13.47
CA LYS A 159 1.56 -3.73 -14.41
C LYS A 159 0.07 -4.05 -14.48
N ASP A 160 -0.60 -4.15 -13.33
CA ASP A 160 -2.05 -4.40 -13.28
C ASP A 160 -2.84 -3.26 -13.93
N ALA A 161 -2.41 -2.01 -13.71
CA ALA A 161 -2.99 -0.84 -14.37
C ALA A 161 -2.79 -0.85 -15.89
N ALA A 162 -1.59 -1.21 -16.37
CA ALA A 162 -1.30 -1.34 -17.80
C ALA A 162 -2.20 -2.41 -18.47
N GLN A 163 -2.42 -3.55 -17.81
CA GLN A 163 -3.32 -4.60 -18.31
C GLN A 163 -4.77 -4.12 -18.44
N LYS A 164 -5.15 -3.07 -17.72
CA LYS A 164 -6.44 -2.39 -17.81
C LYS A 164 -6.42 -1.16 -18.73
N ASN A 165 -5.39 -1.02 -19.56
CA ASN A 165 -5.17 0.10 -20.50
C ASN A 165 -5.07 1.47 -19.81
N LEU A 166 -4.67 1.51 -18.54
CA LEU A 166 -4.34 2.76 -17.86
C LEU A 166 -2.93 3.20 -18.22
N HIS A 167 -2.71 4.51 -18.22
CA HIS A 167 -1.39 5.06 -18.51
C HIS A 167 -0.41 4.77 -17.38
N THR A 168 0.82 4.43 -17.74
CA THR A 168 1.90 4.14 -16.77
C THR A 168 3.07 5.11 -16.84
N SER A 169 2.97 6.14 -17.69
CA SER A 169 4.01 7.18 -17.85
C SER A 169 4.38 7.83 -16.53
N SER A 170 3.41 8.17 -15.68
CA SER A 170 3.64 8.73 -14.34
C SER A 170 4.51 7.83 -13.47
N ILE A 171 4.31 6.50 -13.54
CA ILE A 171 5.14 5.53 -12.82
C ILE A 171 6.52 5.37 -13.47
N GLN A 172 6.62 5.39 -14.80
CA GLN A 172 7.92 5.35 -15.47
C GLN A 172 8.79 6.57 -15.09
N HIS A 173 8.18 7.76 -15.03
CA HIS A 173 8.83 8.98 -14.55
C HIS A 173 9.22 8.88 -13.08
N LEU A 174 8.32 8.37 -12.22
CA LEU A 174 8.60 8.12 -10.81
C LEU A 174 9.83 7.21 -10.63
N LEU A 175 9.86 6.08 -11.33
CA LEU A 175 10.96 5.12 -11.26
C LEU A 175 12.28 5.73 -11.73
N HIS A 176 12.24 6.58 -12.76
CA HIS A 176 13.42 7.34 -13.18
C HIS A 176 13.88 8.36 -12.13
N ASN A 177 12.94 9.06 -11.48
CA ASN A 177 13.28 9.99 -10.42
C ASN A 177 13.92 9.26 -9.23
N ILE A 178 13.37 8.11 -8.83
CA ILE A 178 13.96 7.26 -7.78
C ILE A 178 15.37 6.80 -8.19
N GLU A 179 15.59 6.40 -9.44
CA GLU A 179 16.93 6.07 -9.95
C GLU A 179 17.93 7.22 -9.74
N ILE A 180 17.54 8.46 -10.09
CA ILE A 180 18.38 9.64 -9.95
C ILE A 180 18.65 9.96 -8.48
N TRP A 181 17.59 10.03 -7.66
CA TRP A 181 17.68 10.38 -6.25
C TRP A 181 18.49 9.35 -5.46
N ALA A 182 18.23 8.06 -5.69
CA ALA A 182 18.99 6.98 -5.04
C ALA A 182 20.49 7.03 -5.42
N ARG A 183 20.83 7.32 -6.68
CA ARG A 183 22.24 7.51 -7.10
C ARG A 183 22.89 8.71 -6.41
N ALA A 184 22.17 9.82 -6.27
CA ALA A 184 22.68 11.02 -5.62
C ALA A 184 23.00 10.79 -4.15
N GLU A 185 22.20 9.98 -3.46
CA GLU A 185 22.38 9.60 -2.05
C GLU A 185 23.32 8.39 -1.85
N GLY A 186 23.85 7.79 -2.94
CA GLY A 186 24.78 6.65 -2.87
C GLY A 186 24.13 5.26 -2.76
N TYR A 187 22.80 5.17 -2.89
CA TYR A 187 22.03 3.92 -2.87
C TYR A 187 21.99 3.25 -4.25
N TYR A 188 23.15 2.80 -4.76
CA TYR A 188 23.28 2.28 -6.12
C TYR A 188 22.40 1.05 -6.42
N GLU A 189 22.27 0.12 -5.46
CA GLU A 189 21.41 -1.06 -5.64
C GLU A 189 19.93 -0.68 -5.81
N LEU A 190 19.46 0.31 -5.03
CA LEU A 190 18.09 0.82 -5.14
C LEU A 190 17.87 1.50 -6.49
N ALA A 191 18.85 2.26 -6.96
CA ALA A 191 18.77 2.91 -8.26
C ALA A 191 18.71 1.90 -9.42
N ASP A 192 19.52 0.85 -9.35
CA ASP A 192 19.53 -0.21 -10.36
C ASP A 192 18.23 -1.02 -10.33
N ASP A 193 17.64 -1.28 -9.16
CA ASP A 193 16.31 -1.90 -9.08
C ASP A 193 15.23 -1.01 -9.71
N ALA A 194 15.21 0.29 -9.40
CA ALA A 194 14.26 1.24 -9.98
C ALA A 194 14.37 1.29 -11.51
N LYS A 195 15.60 1.34 -12.03
CA LYS A 195 15.90 1.28 -13.46
C LYS A 195 15.38 -0.02 -14.09
N ASN A 196 15.64 -1.17 -13.47
CA ASN A 196 15.17 -2.46 -13.96
C ASN A 196 13.63 -2.56 -13.98
N LYS A 197 12.97 -2.05 -12.94
CA LYS A 197 11.50 -2.02 -12.88
C LYS A 197 10.90 -1.09 -13.94
N ARG A 198 11.56 0.03 -14.26
CA ARG A 198 11.13 0.93 -15.35
C ARG A 198 11.15 0.20 -16.70
N PHE A 199 12.27 -0.42 -17.05
CA PHE A 199 12.37 -1.17 -18.32
C PHE A 199 11.33 -2.28 -18.42
N ASN A 200 11.12 -3.03 -17.33
CA ASN A 200 10.10 -4.07 -17.30
C ASN A 200 8.68 -3.54 -17.52
N LEU A 201 8.40 -2.29 -17.18
CA LEU A 201 7.09 -1.66 -17.37
C LEU A 201 6.93 -1.13 -18.80
N GLU A 202 8.01 -0.69 -19.44
CA GLU A 202 8.04 -0.31 -20.86
C GLU A 202 7.76 -1.51 -21.77
N THR A 203 8.25 -2.70 -21.41
CA THR A 203 8.06 -3.93 -22.19
C THR A 203 6.68 -4.55 -22.07
N VAL A 204 5.81 -4.11 -21.14
CA VAL A 204 4.42 -4.63 -21.01
C VAL A 204 3.56 -4.25 -22.23
N TRP A 205 4.00 -3.29 -23.03
CA TRP A 205 3.31 -2.81 -24.23
C TRP A 205 3.76 -3.50 -25.54
N VAL A 206 4.57 -4.58 -25.45
CA VAL A 206 5.07 -5.35 -26.60
C VAL A 206 4.42 -6.72 -26.66
#